data_AF-K2M7Q0-F1
#
_entry.id   AF-K2M7Q0-F1
#
_cell.length_a   1.000
_cell.length_b   1.000
_cell.length_c   1.000
_cell.angle_alpha   90.00
_cell.angle_beta   90.00
_cell.angle_gamma   90.00
#
_symmetry.space_group_name_H-M   'P 1'
#
loop_
_entity.id
_entity.type
_entity.pdbx_description
1 polymer ?
#
loop_
_entity_poly.entity_id
_entity_poly.type
_entity_poly.pdbx_seq_one_letter_code
_entity_poly.pdbx_strand_id
1 'polypeptide(L)'
;MSDPPRRCYYEVLEIDRKASLDDIRRAYKKQALLHHPDKNYGNVDNTVALFKEIQNAYAILSDAEERAWYDAHRESILNGGETDDSTNDINLYGYFSSRCYDGFGDGEGEFFSVYRGVFDQIIEDESEYETRAKDWPRFGDSLMDWNSVAEFYSYWKNFSSFKNFAWKDEYKINEVPDRASRRMAERINQKARAAAKKEYVQTIQSLARFVYRRDPRVEAEMTRQKEEERRIAEEKEKKRVEQAIRRREANEKIWLAAAEKEAEEEQARIDRGETMDGQTLELLYERQRQVEMMRKTKGSNADGFAMLEGDNEDDNGGQKLHCPACKKNFKKAGQYNEHINSSKHKAKVRQLSGKGVCVETLMKDGE
;
A
#
# COMPACT_ATOMS: atom_id res chain seq x y z
N MET A 1 -33.86 -10.29 29.71
CA MET A 1 -33.89 -8.92 29.15
C MET A 1 -33.46 -9.02 27.71
N SER A 2 -34.27 -8.57 26.76
CA SER A 2 -33.84 -8.46 25.36
C SER A 2 -32.77 -7.38 25.25
N ASP A 3 -31.58 -7.74 24.77
CA ASP A 3 -30.52 -6.78 24.44
C ASP A 3 -31.10 -5.70 23.50
N PRO A 4 -30.79 -4.41 23.69
CA PRO A 4 -31.30 -3.36 22.80
C PRO A 4 -30.87 -3.63 21.35
N PRO A 5 -31.74 -3.38 20.36
CA PRO A 5 -31.41 -3.64 18.96
C PRO A 5 -30.13 -2.91 18.57
N ARG A 6 -29.20 -3.62 17.91
CA ARG A 6 -27.93 -3.02 17.46
C ARG A 6 -28.24 -1.87 16.51
N ARG A 7 -27.77 -0.67 16.85
CA ARG A 7 -27.93 0.53 16.01
C ARG A 7 -26.92 0.52 14.87
N CYS A 8 -27.31 1.05 13.72
CA CYS A 8 -26.38 1.16 12.59
C CYS A 8 -25.30 2.19 12.88
N TYR A 9 -24.07 1.96 12.44
CA TYR A 9 -22.99 2.93 12.66
C TYR A 9 -23.25 4.29 11.99
N TYR A 10 -23.92 4.30 10.85
CA TYR A 10 -24.37 5.56 10.22
C TYR A 10 -25.44 6.29 11.03
N GLU A 11 -26.33 5.55 11.71
CA GLU A 11 -27.35 6.13 12.60
C GLU A 11 -26.72 6.66 13.88
N VAL A 12 -25.74 5.95 14.45
CA VAL A 12 -24.98 6.39 15.63
C VAL A 12 -24.24 7.70 15.36
N LEU A 13 -23.71 7.89 14.15
CA LEU A 13 -23.04 9.13 13.74
C LEU A 13 -24.00 10.19 13.16
N GLU A 14 -25.29 9.88 13.00
CA GLU A 14 -26.30 10.74 12.37
C GLU A 14 -25.91 11.23 10.96
N ILE A 15 -25.40 10.32 10.12
CA ILE A 15 -24.94 10.62 8.76
C ILE A 15 -25.63 9.72 7.72
N ASP A 16 -25.65 10.19 6.47
CA ASP A 16 -26.08 9.37 5.35
C ASP A 16 -25.01 8.30 5.01
N ARG A 17 -25.46 7.18 4.44
CA ARG A 17 -24.61 6.08 3.98
C ARG A 17 -23.66 6.49 2.86
N LYS A 18 -24.04 7.52 2.09
CA LYS A 18 -23.21 8.10 1.02
C LYS A 18 -22.27 9.20 1.52
N ALA A 19 -22.19 9.42 2.83
CA ALA A 19 -21.29 10.41 3.42
C ALA A 19 -19.82 10.14 3.06
N SER A 20 -19.09 11.23 2.81
CA SER A 20 -17.65 11.19 2.56
C SER A 20 -16.87 10.90 3.85
N LEU A 21 -15.59 10.53 3.72
CA LEU A 21 -14.71 10.33 4.89
C LEU A 21 -14.59 11.61 5.75
N ASP A 22 -14.63 12.79 5.12
CA ASP A 22 -14.58 14.05 5.85
C ASP A 22 -15.88 14.34 6.60
N ASP A 23 -17.03 13.95 6.05
CA ASP A 23 -18.32 14.01 6.77
C ASP A 23 -18.32 13.10 7.99
N ILE A 24 -17.82 11.87 7.86
CA ILE A 24 -17.69 10.91 8.96
C ILE A 24 -16.81 11.48 10.08
N ARG A 25 -15.67 12.09 9.72
CA ARG A 25 -14.76 12.76 10.68
C ARG A 25 -15.42 13.95 11.38
N ARG A 26 -16.16 14.78 10.64
CA ARG A 26 -16.90 15.92 11.21
C ARG A 26 -17.99 15.46 12.17
N ALA A 27 -18.77 14.45 11.77
CA ALA A 27 -19.83 13.87 12.58
C ALA A 27 -19.29 13.24 13.86
N TYR A 28 -18.21 12.45 13.77
CA TYR A 28 -17.54 11.90 14.94
C TYR A 28 -17.10 12.97 15.93
N LYS A 29 -16.43 14.04 15.47
CA LYS A 29 -16.04 15.16 16.35
C LYS A 29 -17.24 15.82 17.03
N LYS A 30 -18.34 16.01 16.32
CA LYS A 30 -19.58 16.59 16.85
C LYS A 30 -20.20 15.69 17.91
N GLN A 31 -20.36 14.40 17.62
CA GLN A 31 -20.98 13.42 18.52
C GLN A 31 -20.11 13.15 19.76
N ALA A 32 -18.79 13.05 19.59
CA ALA A 32 -17.85 12.88 20.69
C ALA A 32 -17.88 14.06 21.68
N LEU A 33 -18.05 15.30 21.21
CA LEU A 33 -18.18 16.48 22.06
C LEU A 33 -19.54 16.55 22.79
N LEU A 34 -20.60 16.04 22.15
CA LEU A 34 -21.95 16.00 22.73
C LEU A 34 -22.06 14.95 23.84
N HIS A 35 -21.49 13.77 23.58
CA HIS A 35 -21.51 12.60 24.46
C HIS A 35 -20.21 12.43 25.25
N HIS A 36 -19.45 13.49 25.50
CA HIS A 36 -18.27 13.41 26.34
C HIS A 36 -18.68 13.21 27.81
N PRO A 37 -18.08 12.26 28.56
CA PRO A 37 -18.44 12.00 29.96
C PRO A 37 -18.26 13.22 30.86
N ASP A 38 -17.28 14.08 30.56
CA ASP A 38 -17.05 15.34 31.30
C ASP A 38 -18.16 16.39 31.09
N LYS A 39 -19.02 16.28 30.08
CA LYS A 39 -20.10 17.27 29.88
C LYS A 39 -21.45 16.80 30.45
N ASN A 40 -21.57 15.50 30.72
CA ASN A 40 -22.82 14.84 31.09
C ASN A 40 -22.73 14.16 32.47
N TYR A 41 -22.41 14.94 33.50
CA TYR A 41 -22.20 14.47 34.87
C TYR A 41 -23.39 13.71 35.50
N GLY A 42 -24.61 13.84 34.98
CA GLY A 42 -25.83 13.22 35.52
C GLY A 42 -26.19 11.85 34.94
N ASN A 43 -25.50 11.38 33.89
CA ASN A 43 -25.82 10.11 33.24
C ASN A 43 -24.56 9.43 32.68
N VAL A 44 -23.57 9.23 33.56
CA VAL A 44 -22.21 8.81 33.20
C VAL A 44 -22.21 7.44 32.50
N ASP A 45 -22.94 6.46 33.02
CA ASP A 45 -22.92 5.09 32.49
C ASP A 45 -23.48 5.00 31.06
N ASN A 46 -24.63 5.64 30.80
CA ASN A 46 -25.19 5.68 29.44
C ASN A 46 -24.30 6.51 28.51
N THR A 47 -23.70 7.60 29.01
CA THR A 47 -22.80 8.44 28.21
C THR A 47 -21.54 7.68 27.80
N VAL A 48 -20.94 6.92 28.72
CA VAL A 48 -19.77 6.07 28.44
C VAL A 48 -20.13 4.98 27.43
N ALA A 49 -21.29 4.34 27.59
CA ALA A 49 -21.76 3.35 26.63
C ALA A 49 -21.93 3.95 25.22
N LEU A 50 -22.67 5.06 25.09
CA LEU A 50 -22.86 5.79 23.82
C LEU A 50 -21.54 6.24 23.21
N PHE A 51 -20.61 6.75 24.04
CA PHE A 51 -19.31 7.20 23.59
C PHE A 51 -18.49 6.05 23.01
N LYS A 52 -18.49 4.87 23.66
CA LYS A 52 -17.89 3.64 23.11
C LYS A 52 -18.54 3.24 21.78
N GLU A 53 -19.86 3.41 21.61
CA GLU A 53 -20.52 3.14 20.31
C GLU A 53 -20.07 4.08 19.21
N ILE A 54 -19.96 5.38 19.52
CA ILE A 54 -19.53 6.43 18.59
C ILE A 54 -18.09 6.18 18.13
N GLN A 55 -17.21 5.82 19.07
CA GLN A 55 -15.82 5.46 18.78
C GLN A 55 -15.74 4.23 17.86
N ASN A 56 -16.53 3.20 18.15
CA ASN A 56 -16.56 1.98 17.33
C ASN A 56 -17.11 2.25 15.92
N ALA A 57 -18.20 3.03 15.82
CA ALA A 57 -18.78 3.45 14.55
C ALA A 57 -17.76 4.21 13.70
N TYR A 58 -17.03 5.15 14.31
CA TYR A 58 -15.97 5.88 13.62
C TYR A 58 -14.81 4.98 13.21
N ALA A 59 -14.33 4.09 14.08
CA ALA A 59 -13.22 3.19 13.77
C ALA A 59 -13.50 2.37 12.50
N ILE A 60 -14.70 1.79 12.40
CA ILE A 60 -15.11 0.94 11.26
C ILE A 60 -15.40 1.78 10.01
N LEU A 61 -16.10 2.91 10.13
CA LEU A 61 -16.47 3.73 8.98
C LEU A 61 -15.32 4.59 8.43
N SER A 62 -14.27 4.83 9.23
CA SER A 62 -13.11 5.64 8.82
C SER A 62 -12.15 4.90 7.88
N ASP A 63 -12.10 3.57 7.94
CA ASP A 63 -11.28 2.72 7.08
C ASP A 63 -12.13 2.22 5.91
N ALA A 64 -11.61 2.36 4.68
CA ALA A 64 -12.36 2.02 3.48
C ALA A 64 -12.63 0.51 3.35
N GLU A 65 -11.72 -0.34 3.82
CA GLU A 65 -11.88 -1.80 3.79
C GLU A 65 -12.87 -2.26 4.86
N GLU A 66 -12.75 -1.72 6.08
CA GLU A 66 -13.68 -2.05 7.18
C GLU A 66 -15.09 -1.53 6.88
N ARG A 67 -15.22 -0.34 6.26
CA ARG A 67 -16.50 0.20 5.80
C ARG A 67 -17.13 -0.68 4.74
N ALA A 68 -16.37 -1.09 3.72
CA ALA A 68 -16.89 -1.96 2.67
C ALA A 68 -17.35 -3.31 3.23
N TRP A 69 -16.61 -3.87 4.18
CA TRP A 69 -16.98 -5.11 4.85
C TRP A 69 -18.22 -4.93 5.72
N TYR A 70 -18.32 -3.83 6.47
CA TYR A 70 -19.49 -3.49 7.26
C TYR A 70 -20.73 -3.32 6.38
N ASP A 71 -20.62 -2.57 5.27
CA ASP A 71 -21.72 -2.35 4.34
C ASP A 71 -22.20 -3.67 3.71
N ALA A 72 -21.29 -4.60 3.41
CA ALA A 72 -21.61 -5.91 2.85
C ALA A 72 -22.32 -6.85 3.86
N HIS A 73 -21.99 -6.76 5.16
CA HIS A 73 -22.52 -7.67 6.19
C HIS A 73 -23.46 -6.98 7.18
N ARG A 74 -23.86 -5.73 6.91
CA ARG A 74 -24.65 -4.89 7.81
C ARG A 74 -25.94 -5.58 8.28
N GLU A 75 -26.68 -6.20 7.37
CA GLU A 75 -27.95 -6.85 7.69
C GLU A 75 -27.75 -8.03 8.66
N SER A 76 -26.71 -8.84 8.43
CA SER A 76 -26.34 -9.94 9.33
C SER A 76 -25.93 -9.43 10.72
N ILE A 77 -25.16 -8.33 10.77
CA ILE A 77 -24.71 -7.71 12.02
C ILE A 77 -25.90 -7.12 12.81
N LEU A 78 -26.83 -6.45 12.15
CA LEU A 78 -27.96 -5.78 12.80
C LEU A 78 -29.04 -6.75 13.28
N ASN A 79 -29.26 -7.83 12.54
CA ASN A 79 -30.21 -8.88 12.91
C ASN A 79 -29.67 -9.79 14.01
N GLY A 80 -28.52 -9.48 14.61
CA GLY A 80 -27.97 -10.20 15.76
C GLY A 80 -27.52 -11.63 15.45
N GLY A 81 -27.40 -12.01 14.18
CA GLY A 81 -27.15 -13.39 13.80
C GLY A 81 -28.33 -14.33 14.00
N GLU A 82 -29.58 -13.84 14.02
CA GLU A 82 -30.77 -14.68 13.79
C GLU A 82 -30.85 -15.08 12.31
N THR A 83 -29.82 -15.77 11.83
CA THR A 83 -29.98 -16.68 10.70
C THR A 83 -30.27 -18.05 11.30
N ASP A 84 -31.47 -18.55 10.99
CA ASP A 84 -32.03 -19.87 11.29
C ASP A 84 -31.20 -21.04 10.71
N ASP A 85 -29.88 -21.07 10.96
CA ASP A 85 -29.00 -22.17 10.54
C ASP A 85 -28.51 -22.90 11.78
N SER A 86 -28.98 -24.13 11.93
CA SER A 86 -28.76 -25.04 13.06
C SER A 86 -27.33 -25.59 13.13
N THR A 87 -26.34 -24.77 12.80
CA THR A 87 -24.91 -25.11 12.78
C THR A 87 -24.21 -24.39 13.92
N ASN A 88 -23.46 -25.13 14.74
CA ASN A 88 -22.59 -24.65 15.84
C ASN A 88 -21.47 -23.67 15.39
N ASP A 89 -21.59 -23.00 14.25
CA ASP A 89 -20.59 -22.07 13.75
C ASP A 89 -20.60 -20.78 14.58
N ILE A 90 -19.42 -20.37 15.06
CA ILE A 90 -19.23 -19.13 15.82
C ILE A 90 -19.69 -17.94 14.98
N ASN A 91 -20.51 -17.06 15.56
CA ASN A 91 -20.82 -15.78 14.95
C ASN A 91 -19.60 -14.83 15.04
N LEU A 92 -18.67 -14.99 14.08
CA LEU A 92 -17.44 -14.17 13.99
C LEU A 92 -17.75 -12.68 13.86
N TYR A 93 -18.91 -12.31 13.31
CA TYR A 93 -19.33 -10.91 13.13
C TYR A 93 -19.45 -10.14 14.45
N GLY A 94 -19.74 -10.83 15.56
CA GLY A 94 -19.81 -10.22 16.90
C GLY A 94 -18.46 -9.66 17.39
N TYR A 95 -17.35 -10.21 16.89
CA TYR A 95 -15.99 -9.86 17.32
C TYR A 95 -15.34 -8.75 16.50
N PHE A 96 -15.99 -8.29 15.42
CA PHE A 96 -15.57 -7.11 14.64
C PHE A 96 -15.94 -5.78 15.29
N SER A 97 -16.21 -5.78 16.60
CA SER A 97 -16.71 -4.63 17.34
C SER A 97 -15.78 -4.36 18.51
N SER A 98 -15.36 -3.11 18.70
CA SER A 98 -14.56 -2.69 19.86
C SER A 98 -15.28 -2.86 21.21
N ARG A 99 -16.53 -3.35 21.21
CA ARG A 99 -17.31 -3.66 22.41
C ARG A 99 -17.10 -5.08 22.92
N CYS A 100 -16.42 -5.95 22.16
CA CYS A 100 -16.21 -7.33 22.55
C CYS A 100 -15.14 -7.51 23.62
N TYR A 101 -14.34 -6.47 23.92
CA TYR A 101 -13.33 -6.49 24.97
C TYR A 101 -13.37 -5.20 25.79
N ASP A 102 -12.99 -5.28 27.07
CA ASP A 102 -12.84 -4.12 27.96
C ASP A 102 -11.38 -4.06 28.45
N GLY A 103 -10.55 -3.30 27.73
CA GLY A 103 -9.12 -3.19 28.01
C GLY A 103 -8.24 -4.17 27.24
N PHE A 104 -6.93 -3.99 27.40
CA PHE A 104 -5.89 -4.65 26.60
C PHE A 104 -4.99 -5.60 27.42
N GLY A 105 -5.49 -6.15 28.52
CA GLY A 105 -4.75 -7.15 29.30
C GLY A 105 -5.16 -8.59 28.97
N ASP A 106 -4.68 -9.51 29.81
CA ASP A 106 -4.91 -10.96 29.73
C ASP A 106 -6.04 -11.46 30.65
N GLY A 107 -6.74 -10.56 31.35
CA GLY A 107 -7.86 -10.84 32.22
C GLY A 107 -9.10 -11.35 31.48
N GLU A 108 -10.08 -11.84 32.24
CA GLU A 108 -11.34 -12.33 31.68
C GLU A 108 -12.13 -11.19 31.04
N GLY A 109 -12.50 -11.35 29.76
CA GLY A 109 -13.18 -10.31 28.97
C GLY A 109 -12.26 -9.20 28.42
N GLU A 110 -10.95 -9.29 28.65
CA GLU A 110 -9.97 -8.38 28.06
C GLU A 110 -9.53 -8.86 26.66
N PHE A 111 -8.90 -7.97 25.89
CA PHE A 111 -8.54 -8.19 24.49
C PHE A 111 -7.87 -9.55 24.24
N PHE A 112 -6.85 -9.90 25.02
CA PHE A 112 -6.09 -11.12 24.74
C PHE A 112 -6.87 -12.39 25.02
N SER A 113 -7.69 -12.40 26.08
CA SER A 113 -8.52 -13.54 26.45
C SER A 113 -9.64 -13.77 25.43
N VAL A 114 -10.33 -12.70 25.01
CA VAL A 114 -11.43 -12.77 24.04
C VAL A 114 -10.96 -13.32 22.70
N TYR A 115 -9.91 -12.74 22.11
CA TYR A 115 -9.44 -13.19 20.80
C TYR A 115 -8.73 -14.54 20.86
N ARG A 116 -8.05 -14.87 21.96
CA ARG A 116 -7.52 -16.23 22.16
C ARG A 116 -8.64 -17.25 22.11
N GLY A 117 -9.73 -17.04 22.86
CA GLY A 117 -10.88 -17.94 22.84
C GLY A 117 -11.48 -18.12 21.44
N VAL A 118 -11.60 -17.04 20.67
CA VAL A 118 -12.12 -17.10 19.29
C VAL A 118 -11.22 -17.93 18.38
N PHE A 119 -9.92 -17.66 18.36
CA PHE A 119 -8.99 -18.39 17.50
C PHE A 119 -8.81 -19.84 17.94
N ASP A 120 -8.81 -20.12 19.24
CA ASP A 120 -8.75 -21.48 19.77
C ASP A 120 -10.02 -22.28 19.40
N GLN A 121 -11.20 -21.66 19.42
CA GLN A 121 -12.43 -22.31 18.95
C GLN A 121 -12.38 -22.58 17.44
N ILE A 122 -11.86 -21.66 16.63
CA ILE A 122 -11.68 -21.91 15.18
C ILE A 122 -10.71 -23.08 14.96
N ILE A 123 -9.63 -23.18 15.75
CA ILE A 123 -8.70 -24.30 15.68
C ILE A 123 -9.42 -25.61 16.04
N GLU A 124 -10.22 -25.63 17.09
CA GLU A 124 -10.96 -26.82 17.51
C GLU A 124 -11.95 -27.27 16.42
N ASP A 125 -12.75 -26.35 15.88
CA ASP A 125 -13.72 -26.60 14.80
C ASP A 125 -13.05 -27.16 13.54
N GLU A 126 -11.86 -26.66 13.17
CA GLU A 126 -11.10 -27.15 12.03
C GLU A 126 -10.42 -28.49 12.32
N SER A 127 -10.07 -28.75 13.59
CA SER A 127 -9.45 -30.00 14.02
C SER A 127 -10.37 -31.21 13.96
N GLU A 128 -11.69 -30.99 13.96
CA GLU A 128 -12.69 -32.03 13.69
C GLU A 128 -12.56 -32.61 12.26
N TYR A 129 -12.07 -31.81 11.31
CA TYR A 129 -11.87 -32.23 9.92
C TYR A 129 -10.44 -32.72 9.67
N GLU A 130 -9.44 -32.03 10.21
CA GLU A 130 -8.03 -32.35 10.01
C GLU A 130 -7.21 -32.04 11.28
N THR A 131 -6.59 -33.08 11.86
CA THR A 131 -5.88 -32.96 13.14
C THR A 131 -4.68 -32.02 13.11
N ARG A 132 -4.10 -31.77 11.92
CA ARG A 132 -3.03 -30.80 11.69
C ARG A 132 -3.43 -29.36 12.02
N ALA A 133 -4.72 -29.06 12.16
CA ALA A 133 -5.18 -27.76 12.63
C ALA A 133 -4.67 -27.44 14.04
N LYS A 134 -4.41 -28.46 14.87
CA LYS A 134 -3.90 -28.28 16.25
C LYS A 134 -2.48 -27.73 16.31
N ASP A 135 -1.72 -27.86 15.22
CA ASP A 135 -0.34 -27.38 15.10
C ASP A 135 -0.28 -25.90 14.63
N TRP A 136 -1.43 -25.24 14.42
CA TRP A 136 -1.44 -23.86 13.96
C TRP A 136 -0.95 -22.88 15.04
N PRO A 137 -0.33 -21.76 14.64
CA PRO A 137 0.10 -20.72 15.57
C PRO A 137 -1.09 -20.21 16.41
N ARG A 138 -0.89 -20.18 17.73
CA ARG A 138 -1.87 -19.66 18.70
C ARG A 138 -1.70 -18.17 18.92
N PHE A 139 -2.76 -17.50 19.37
CA PHE A 139 -2.79 -16.04 19.58
C PHE A 139 -1.85 -15.57 20.72
N GLY A 140 -1.77 -16.38 21.78
CA GLY A 140 -0.91 -16.14 22.92
C GLY A 140 -1.36 -15.04 23.87
N ASP A 141 -0.36 -14.47 24.55
CA ASP A 141 -0.50 -13.57 25.70
C ASP A 141 0.16 -12.21 25.43
N SER A 142 -0.11 -11.21 26.27
CA SER A 142 0.46 -9.86 26.14
C SER A 142 2.00 -9.83 26.09
N LEU A 143 2.66 -10.80 26.72
CA LEU A 143 4.12 -10.88 26.86
C LEU A 143 4.84 -11.70 25.78
N MET A 144 4.13 -12.19 24.75
CA MET A 144 4.77 -12.99 23.71
C MET A 144 5.79 -12.22 22.86
N ASP A 145 6.82 -12.94 22.40
CA ASP A 145 7.84 -12.39 21.49
C ASP A 145 7.25 -12.01 20.13
N TRP A 146 7.83 -10.97 19.52
CA TRP A 146 7.41 -10.44 18.23
C TRP A 146 7.46 -11.50 17.12
N ASN A 147 8.46 -12.38 17.11
CA ASN A 147 8.58 -13.38 16.04
C ASN A 147 7.38 -14.33 16.02
N SER A 148 6.95 -14.80 17.19
CA SER A 148 5.77 -15.65 17.33
C SER A 148 4.48 -14.90 16.98
N VAL A 149 4.36 -13.62 17.36
CA VAL A 149 3.23 -12.76 16.98
C VAL A 149 3.18 -12.55 15.46
N ALA A 150 4.33 -12.32 14.83
CA ALA A 150 4.45 -12.14 13.39
C ALA A 150 4.10 -13.44 12.63
N GLU A 151 4.55 -14.59 13.12
CA GLU A 151 4.19 -15.90 12.56
C GLU A 151 2.67 -16.15 12.64
N PHE A 152 2.07 -15.87 13.80
CA PHE A 152 0.62 -15.94 13.98
C PHE A 152 -0.11 -15.11 12.91
N TYR A 153 0.18 -13.82 12.82
CA TYR A 153 -0.54 -12.96 11.89
C TYR A 153 -0.23 -13.28 10.42
N SER A 154 0.98 -13.75 10.11
CA SER A 154 1.34 -14.21 8.76
C SER A 154 0.48 -15.40 8.33
N TYR A 155 0.27 -16.35 9.23
CA TYR A 155 -0.57 -17.52 9.01
C TYR A 155 -2.05 -17.11 8.86
N TRP A 156 -2.61 -16.42 9.86
CA TRP A 156 -4.04 -16.11 9.93
C TRP A 156 -4.51 -15.10 8.88
N LYS A 157 -3.64 -14.18 8.42
CA LYS A 157 -3.96 -13.31 7.27
C LYS A 157 -4.08 -14.07 5.95
N ASN A 158 -3.43 -15.23 5.86
CA ASN A 158 -3.44 -16.12 4.70
C ASN A 158 -4.18 -17.43 4.99
N PHE A 159 -5.07 -17.41 5.98
CA PHE A 159 -5.80 -18.58 6.46
C PHE A 159 -6.51 -19.33 5.32
N SER A 160 -6.54 -20.66 5.44
CA SER A 160 -7.30 -21.56 4.58
C SER A 160 -7.94 -22.65 5.41
N SER A 161 -9.23 -22.86 5.21
CA SER A 161 -10.03 -23.85 5.93
C SER A 161 -9.86 -25.27 5.36
N PHE A 162 -9.87 -26.26 6.24
CA PHE A 162 -9.96 -27.69 5.93
C PHE A 162 -11.42 -28.18 5.79
N LYS A 163 -12.40 -27.41 6.29
CA LYS A 163 -13.84 -27.71 6.14
C LYS A 163 -14.20 -27.98 4.67
N ASN A 164 -15.06 -28.98 4.47
CA ASN A 164 -15.54 -29.40 3.15
C ASN A 164 -16.80 -28.66 2.68
N PHE A 165 -17.52 -27.98 3.59
CA PHE A 165 -18.76 -27.23 3.34
C PHE A 165 -19.90 -28.06 2.74
N ALA A 166 -19.92 -29.38 2.94
CA ALA A 166 -20.92 -30.27 2.36
C ALA A 166 -22.36 -29.95 2.80
N TRP A 167 -22.56 -29.31 3.96
CA TRP A 167 -23.88 -28.89 4.45
C TRP A 167 -24.50 -27.74 3.66
N LYS A 168 -23.71 -27.04 2.83
CA LYS A 168 -24.20 -25.97 1.94
C LYS A 168 -24.64 -26.50 0.56
N ASP A 169 -24.72 -27.82 0.39
CA ASP A 169 -25.24 -28.44 -0.85
C ASP A 169 -26.74 -28.18 -1.00
N GLU A 170 -27.14 -27.47 -2.07
CA GLU A 170 -28.56 -27.16 -2.37
C GLU A 170 -29.33 -28.40 -2.83
N TYR A 171 -28.66 -29.31 -3.54
CA TYR A 171 -29.29 -30.50 -4.11
C TYR A 171 -28.65 -31.77 -3.58
N LYS A 172 -29.46 -32.75 -3.17
CA LYS A 172 -28.96 -34.10 -2.88
C LYS A 172 -28.74 -34.84 -4.19
N ILE A 173 -27.48 -35.08 -4.55
CA ILE A 173 -27.09 -35.69 -5.84
C ILE A 173 -27.81 -37.04 -6.08
N ASN A 174 -28.07 -37.80 -5.01
CA ASN A 174 -28.74 -39.10 -5.07
C ASN A 174 -30.23 -39.02 -5.45
N GLU A 175 -30.90 -37.89 -5.22
CA GLU A 175 -32.33 -37.70 -5.50
C GLU A 175 -32.59 -37.26 -6.95
N VAL A 176 -31.54 -36.91 -7.70
CA VAL A 176 -31.67 -36.42 -9.07
C VAL A 176 -31.63 -37.59 -10.07
N PRO A 177 -32.74 -37.90 -10.77
CA PRO A 177 -32.85 -39.12 -11.59
C PRO A 177 -31.97 -39.07 -12.84
N ASP A 178 -31.96 -37.94 -13.55
CA ASP A 178 -31.24 -37.80 -14.82
C ASP A 178 -29.73 -37.50 -14.65
N ARG A 179 -28.90 -38.04 -15.55
CA ARG A 179 -27.44 -37.89 -15.52
C ARG A 179 -27.01 -36.46 -15.86
N ALA A 180 -27.67 -35.79 -16.81
CA ALA A 180 -27.33 -34.41 -17.14
C ALA A 180 -27.74 -33.47 -16.00
N SER A 181 -28.91 -33.70 -15.41
CA SER A 181 -29.36 -32.99 -14.22
C SER A 181 -28.44 -33.22 -13.00
N ARG A 182 -27.95 -34.45 -12.77
CA ARG A 182 -26.97 -34.74 -11.71
C ARG A 182 -25.68 -33.94 -11.88
N ARG A 183 -25.14 -33.91 -13.10
CA ARG A 183 -23.94 -33.10 -13.40
C ARG A 183 -24.17 -31.61 -13.18
N MET A 184 -25.38 -31.11 -13.49
CA MET A 184 -25.71 -29.71 -13.23
C MET A 184 -25.83 -29.43 -11.73
N ALA A 185 -26.54 -30.30 -10.99
CA ALA A 185 -26.67 -30.22 -9.54
C ALA A 185 -25.29 -30.27 -8.84
N GLU A 186 -24.39 -31.16 -9.26
CA GLU A 186 -23.01 -31.22 -8.76
C GLU A 186 -22.25 -29.91 -8.97
N ARG A 187 -22.41 -29.25 -10.14
CA ARG A 187 -21.78 -27.94 -10.37
C ARG A 187 -22.39 -26.85 -9.50
N ILE A 188 -23.71 -26.88 -9.29
CA ILE A 188 -24.38 -25.91 -8.42
C ILE A 188 -23.89 -26.08 -6.98
N ASN A 189 -23.90 -27.31 -6.46
CA ASN A 189 -23.36 -27.61 -5.13
C ASN A 189 -21.89 -27.23 -5.03
N GLN A 190 -21.05 -27.57 -6.02
CA GLN A 190 -19.64 -27.18 -5.99
C GLN A 190 -19.46 -25.66 -5.94
N LYS A 191 -20.31 -24.91 -6.66
CA LYS A 191 -20.31 -23.44 -6.61
C LYS A 191 -20.79 -22.91 -5.26
N ALA A 192 -21.84 -23.50 -4.68
CA ALA A 192 -22.35 -23.15 -3.35
C ALA A 192 -21.28 -23.40 -2.26
N ARG A 193 -20.66 -24.58 -2.25
CA ARG A 193 -19.55 -24.92 -1.35
C ARG A 193 -18.36 -23.98 -1.51
N ALA A 194 -17.98 -23.68 -2.76
CA ALA A 194 -16.87 -22.76 -3.02
C ALA A 194 -17.18 -21.33 -2.57
N ALA A 195 -18.42 -20.86 -2.73
CA ALA A 195 -18.87 -19.55 -2.25
C ALA A 195 -18.85 -19.49 -0.71
N ALA A 196 -19.44 -20.48 -0.04
CA ALA A 196 -19.45 -20.57 1.42
C ALA A 196 -18.03 -20.66 2.01
N LYS A 197 -17.16 -21.49 1.41
CA LYS A 197 -15.75 -21.57 1.80
C LYS A 197 -15.04 -20.24 1.66
N LYS A 198 -15.28 -19.54 0.55
CA LYS A 198 -14.68 -18.23 0.29
C LYS A 198 -15.15 -17.21 1.33
N GLU A 199 -16.44 -17.17 1.64
CA GLU A 199 -16.99 -16.27 2.65
C GLU A 199 -16.36 -16.53 4.03
N TYR A 200 -16.37 -17.78 4.49
CA TYR A 200 -15.78 -18.18 5.78
C TYR A 200 -14.27 -17.86 5.88
N VAL A 201 -13.51 -18.13 4.81
CA VAL A 201 -12.08 -17.80 4.80
C VAL A 201 -11.89 -16.28 4.81
N GLN A 202 -12.69 -15.54 4.05
CA GLN A 202 -12.59 -14.08 4.00
C GLN A 202 -12.97 -13.42 5.32
N THR A 203 -13.95 -13.95 6.06
CA THR A 203 -14.32 -13.44 7.39
C THR A 203 -13.18 -13.66 8.37
N ILE A 204 -12.58 -14.85 8.45
CA ILE A 204 -11.45 -15.13 9.35
C ILE A 204 -10.23 -14.27 8.99
N GLN A 205 -9.89 -14.16 7.71
CA GLN A 205 -8.78 -13.29 7.29
C GLN A 205 -9.04 -11.82 7.62
N SER A 206 -10.29 -11.36 7.46
CA SER A 206 -10.67 -9.99 7.81
C SER A 206 -10.61 -9.78 9.32
N LEU A 207 -10.99 -10.78 10.12
CA LEU A 207 -10.87 -10.75 11.58
C LEU A 207 -9.40 -10.66 11.98
N ALA A 208 -8.52 -11.47 11.39
CA ALA A 208 -7.08 -11.41 11.64
C ALA A 208 -6.49 -10.04 11.32
N ARG A 209 -6.92 -9.39 10.23
CA ARG A 209 -6.51 -8.00 9.90
C ARG A 209 -7.08 -6.98 10.89
N PHE A 210 -8.33 -7.16 11.30
CA PHE A 210 -9.01 -6.30 12.28
C PHE A 210 -8.28 -6.31 13.63
N VAL A 211 -7.93 -7.51 14.13
CA VAL A 211 -7.18 -7.71 15.36
C VAL A 211 -5.75 -7.19 15.22
N TYR A 212 -5.07 -7.45 14.09
CA TYR A 212 -3.72 -6.96 13.82
C TYR A 212 -3.60 -5.43 13.92
N ARG A 213 -4.60 -4.68 13.46
CA ARG A 213 -4.60 -3.21 13.56
C ARG A 213 -4.78 -2.68 14.99
N ARG A 214 -5.34 -3.48 15.89
CA ARG A 214 -5.73 -3.09 17.26
C ARG A 214 -4.87 -3.74 18.34
N ASP A 215 -4.01 -4.68 17.98
CA ASP A 215 -3.12 -5.37 18.91
C ASP A 215 -2.01 -4.41 19.39
N PRO A 216 -1.92 -4.14 20.71
CA PRO A 216 -0.91 -3.26 21.27
C PRO A 216 0.54 -3.70 20.96
N ARG A 217 0.78 -5.01 20.87
CA ARG A 217 2.10 -5.57 20.54
C ARG A 217 2.52 -5.18 19.13
N VAL A 218 1.56 -5.22 18.20
CA VAL A 218 1.76 -4.81 16.80
C VAL A 218 1.92 -3.30 16.70
N GLU A 219 1.10 -2.52 17.39
CA GLU A 219 1.21 -1.06 17.36
C GLU A 219 2.57 -0.58 17.90
N ALA A 220 3.04 -1.16 19.01
CA ALA A 220 4.35 -0.86 19.57
C ALA A 220 5.49 -1.19 18.58
N GLU A 221 5.41 -2.31 17.86
CA GLU A 221 6.44 -2.66 16.89
C GLU A 221 6.39 -1.79 15.63
N MET A 222 5.19 -1.52 15.11
CA MET A 222 5.02 -0.66 13.92
C MET A 222 5.48 0.77 14.19
N THR A 223 5.29 1.28 15.40
CA THR A 223 5.79 2.61 15.80
C THR A 223 7.31 2.63 15.90
N ARG A 224 7.92 1.60 16.48
CA ARG A 224 9.38 1.41 16.50
C ARG A 224 9.98 1.36 15.09
N GLN A 225 9.40 0.57 14.19
CA GLN A 225 9.85 0.46 12.81
C GLN A 225 9.76 1.79 12.06
N LYS A 226 8.64 2.51 12.19
CA LYS A 226 8.48 3.85 11.58
C LYS A 226 9.49 4.86 12.12
N GLU A 227 9.80 4.81 13.42
CA GLU A 227 10.81 5.67 14.02
C GLU A 227 12.22 5.32 13.51
N GLU A 228 12.55 4.05 13.41
CA GLU A 228 13.82 3.58 12.84
C GLU A 228 13.97 3.99 11.36
N GLU A 229 12.92 3.79 10.55
CA GLU A 229 12.87 4.24 9.16
C GLU A 229 13.04 5.75 9.03
N ARG A 230 12.37 6.52 9.90
CA ARG A 230 12.51 7.98 9.95
C ARG A 230 13.95 8.38 10.30
N ARG A 231 14.58 7.72 11.27
CA ARG A 231 15.99 7.97 11.63
C ARG A 231 16.94 7.67 10.47
N ILE A 232 16.74 6.54 9.78
CA ILE A 232 17.53 6.17 8.60
C ILE A 232 17.31 7.18 7.46
N ALA A 233 16.08 7.64 7.25
CA ALA A 233 15.75 8.64 6.23
C ALA A 233 16.39 10.00 6.54
N GLU A 234 16.32 10.46 7.79
CA GLU A 234 16.99 11.68 8.25
C GLU A 234 18.51 11.60 8.12
N GLU A 235 19.11 10.45 8.43
CA GLU A 235 20.55 10.24 8.26
C GLU A 235 20.95 10.27 6.77
N LYS A 236 20.18 9.60 5.91
CA LYS A 236 20.39 9.65 4.45
C LYS A 236 20.27 11.06 3.91
N GLU A 237 19.26 11.83 4.34
CA GLU A 237 19.08 13.20 3.88
C GLU A 237 20.21 14.12 4.37
N LYS A 238 20.68 13.97 5.62
CA LYS A 238 21.86 14.70 6.12
C LYS A 238 23.09 14.43 5.26
N LYS A 239 23.35 13.15 4.93
CA LYS A 239 24.47 12.77 4.06
C LYS A 239 24.34 13.36 2.66
N ARG A 240 23.12 13.38 2.09
CA ARG A 240 22.86 14.01 0.77
C ARG A 240 23.10 15.51 0.78
N VAL A 241 22.64 16.21 1.82
CA VAL A 241 22.86 17.65 1.98
C VAL A 241 24.35 17.95 2.16
N GLU A 242 25.06 17.20 2.99
CA GLU A 242 26.50 17.34 3.20
C GLU A 242 27.31 17.12 1.91
N GLN A 243 26.98 16.07 1.16
CA GLN A 243 27.58 15.81 -0.16
C GLN A 243 27.29 16.96 -1.15
N ALA A 244 26.06 17.49 -1.16
CA ALA A 244 25.70 18.61 -2.02
C ALA A 244 26.45 19.91 -1.65
N ILE A 245 26.64 20.20 -0.36
CA ILE A 245 27.47 21.32 0.12
C ILE A 245 28.92 21.13 -0.32
N ARG A 246 29.50 19.94 -0.07
CA ARG A 246 30.88 19.63 -0.48
C ARG A 246 31.08 19.75 -1.99
N ARG A 247 30.09 19.34 -2.79
CA ARG A 247 30.10 19.51 -4.25
C ARG A 247 30.04 20.97 -4.66
N ARG A 248 29.21 21.79 -4.00
CA ARG A 248 29.15 23.24 -4.25
C ARG A 248 30.47 23.92 -3.92
N GLU A 249 31.07 23.62 -2.77
CA GLU A 249 32.37 24.16 -2.37
C GLU A 249 33.50 23.72 -3.33
N ALA A 250 33.48 22.46 -3.79
CA ALA A 250 34.44 21.98 -4.79
C ALA A 250 34.28 22.71 -6.13
N ASN A 251 33.04 22.88 -6.60
CA ASN A 251 32.75 23.63 -7.82
C ASN A 251 33.15 25.11 -7.71
N GLU A 252 32.90 25.74 -6.56
CA GLU A 252 33.30 27.14 -6.30
C GLU A 252 34.82 27.29 -6.33
N LYS A 253 35.57 26.36 -5.72
CA LYS A 253 37.04 26.34 -5.80
C LYS A 253 37.55 26.21 -7.23
N ILE A 254 36.94 25.35 -8.04
CA ILE A 254 37.30 25.19 -9.45
C ILE A 254 37.04 26.50 -10.21
N TRP A 255 35.92 27.16 -9.97
CA TRP A 255 35.57 28.42 -10.64
C TRP A 255 36.51 29.57 -10.24
N LEU A 256 36.85 29.69 -8.96
CA LEU A 256 37.79 30.69 -8.46
C LEU A 256 39.20 30.48 -9.05
N ALA A 257 39.69 29.25 -9.10
CA ALA A 257 41.00 28.94 -9.69
C ALA A 257 41.04 29.23 -11.20
N ALA A 258 39.94 29.00 -11.92
CA ALA A 258 39.81 29.38 -13.32
C ALA A 258 39.85 30.91 -13.51
N ALA A 259 39.15 31.65 -12.66
CA ALA A 259 39.13 33.12 -12.69
C ALA A 259 40.51 33.73 -12.37
N GLU A 260 41.24 33.18 -11.39
CA GLU A 260 42.61 33.59 -11.05
C GLU A 260 43.56 33.38 -12.23
N LYS A 261 43.49 32.20 -12.85
CA LYS A 261 44.31 31.88 -14.03
C LYS A 261 44.00 32.81 -15.21
N GLU A 262 42.72 33.13 -15.46
CA GLU A 262 42.31 34.07 -16.50
C GLU A 262 42.85 35.49 -16.22
N ALA A 263 42.81 35.93 -14.96
CA ALA A 263 43.38 37.22 -14.55
C ALA A 263 44.92 37.27 -14.72
N GLU A 264 45.63 36.20 -14.38
CA GLU A 264 47.07 36.08 -14.63
C GLU A 264 47.41 36.12 -16.13
N GLU A 265 46.63 35.41 -16.95
CA GLU A 265 46.80 35.41 -18.41
C GLU A 265 46.57 36.80 -19.02
N GLU A 266 45.54 37.53 -18.56
CA GLU A 266 45.26 38.90 -18.98
C GLU A 266 46.36 39.87 -18.52
N GLN A 267 46.83 39.75 -17.28
CA GLN A 267 47.95 40.56 -16.79
C GLN A 267 49.22 40.30 -17.61
N ALA A 268 49.51 39.03 -17.93
CA ALA A 268 50.65 38.67 -18.78
C ALA A 268 50.50 39.21 -20.21
N ARG A 269 49.28 39.35 -20.76
CA ARG A 269 49.04 40.02 -22.05
C ARG A 269 49.33 41.51 -21.95
N ILE A 270 48.87 42.17 -20.89
CA ILE A 270 49.14 43.59 -20.63
C ILE A 270 50.67 43.82 -20.54
N ASP A 271 51.39 42.98 -19.80
CA ASP A 271 52.84 43.08 -19.63
C ASP A 271 53.63 42.84 -20.93
N ARG A 272 53.10 42.00 -21.84
CA ARG A 272 53.65 41.82 -23.20
C ARG A 272 53.42 43.02 -24.12
N GLY A 273 52.69 44.05 -23.66
CA GLY A 273 52.36 45.23 -24.46
C GLY A 273 51.27 44.97 -25.49
N GLU A 274 50.55 43.85 -25.39
CA GLU A 274 49.34 43.58 -26.18
C GLU A 274 48.17 44.34 -25.56
N THR A 275 48.22 45.68 -25.56
CA THR A 275 47.04 46.47 -25.24
C THR A 275 46.00 46.17 -26.31
N MET A 276 44.89 45.54 -25.93
CA MET A 276 43.76 45.33 -26.82
C MET A 276 43.31 46.68 -27.37
N ASP A 277 43.56 46.93 -28.65
CA ASP A 277 42.95 48.04 -29.37
C ASP A 277 41.45 48.00 -29.10
N GLY A 278 40.82 49.14 -28.76
CA GLY A 278 39.44 49.19 -28.26
C GLY A 278 38.42 48.46 -29.15
N GLN A 279 38.70 48.32 -30.44
CA GLN A 279 37.90 47.54 -31.40
C GLN A 279 37.90 46.02 -31.12
N THR A 280 39.01 45.47 -30.62
CA THR A 280 39.15 44.04 -30.31
C THR A 280 38.44 43.68 -29.00
N LEU A 281 38.44 44.60 -28.04
CA LEU A 281 37.69 44.46 -26.79
C LEU A 281 36.18 44.50 -27.05
N GLU A 282 35.73 45.41 -27.92
CA GLU A 282 34.33 45.53 -28.33
C GLU A 282 33.86 44.26 -29.07
N LEU A 283 34.67 43.70 -29.98
CA LEU A 283 34.40 42.41 -30.64
C LEU A 283 34.27 41.23 -29.66
N LEU A 284 35.07 41.19 -28.58
CA LEU A 284 34.94 40.16 -27.56
C LEU A 284 33.67 40.33 -26.72
N TYR A 285 33.31 41.56 -26.35
CA TYR A 285 32.05 41.85 -25.67
C TYR A 285 30.82 41.56 -26.54
N GLU A 286 30.90 41.86 -27.84
CA GLU A 286 29.85 41.55 -28.83
C GLU A 286 29.69 40.04 -28.99
N ARG A 287 30.80 39.30 -29.07
CA ARG A 287 30.82 37.84 -29.13
C ARG A 287 30.29 37.21 -27.84
N GLN A 288 30.61 37.78 -26.67
CA GLN A 288 30.11 37.32 -25.38
C GLN A 288 28.60 37.59 -25.23
N ARG A 289 28.10 38.76 -25.68
CA ARG A 289 26.65 39.04 -25.79
C ARG A 289 25.96 38.08 -26.76
N GLN A 290 26.58 37.73 -27.87
CA GLN A 290 26.03 36.74 -28.80
C GLN A 290 25.99 35.35 -28.18
N VAL A 291 27.01 34.94 -27.41
CA VAL A 291 27.02 33.66 -26.67
C VAL A 291 25.99 33.65 -25.56
N GLU A 292 25.80 34.74 -24.82
CA GLU A 292 24.74 34.88 -23.82
C GLU A 292 23.35 34.89 -24.45
N MET A 293 23.15 35.61 -25.57
CA MET A 293 21.92 35.55 -26.33
C MET A 293 21.66 34.13 -26.86
N MET A 294 22.68 33.43 -27.35
CA MET A 294 22.59 32.03 -27.77
C MET A 294 22.26 31.08 -26.61
N ARG A 295 22.79 31.32 -25.41
CA ARG A 295 22.43 30.59 -24.17
C ARG A 295 20.99 30.89 -23.73
N LYS A 296 20.49 32.11 -23.96
CA LYS A 296 19.10 32.53 -23.65
C LYS A 296 18.09 32.05 -24.69
N THR A 297 18.47 31.98 -25.96
CA THR A 297 17.62 31.48 -27.07
C THR A 297 17.63 29.95 -27.14
N LYS A 298 18.70 29.28 -26.71
CA LYS A 298 18.68 27.87 -26.34
C LYS A 298 18.08 27.71 -24.95
N GLY A 299 16.80 28.09 -24.83
CA GLY A 299 15.98 27.61 -23.73
C GLY A 299 16.05 26.08 -23.68
N SER A 300 16.35 25.57 -22.48
CA SER A 300 16.02 24.21 -22.00
C SER A 300 16.71 23.01 -22.66
N ASN A 301 18.00 23.05 -23.01
CA ASN A 301 18.87 21.85 -23.07
C ASN A 301 20.33 22.20 -23.37
N ALA A 302 21.05 22.75 -22.40
CA ALA A 302 22.49 22.96 -22.49
C ALA A 302 23.17 22.67 -21.16
N ASP A 303 23.16 21.41 -20.77
CA ASP A 303 24.30 20.83 -20.06
C ASP A 303 25.51 20.91 -21.02
N GLY A 304 26.46 21.79 -20.71
CA GLY A 304 27.50 22.13 -21.67
C GLY A 304 28.60 23.05 -21.17
N PHE A 305 29.03 22.87 -19.93
CA PHE A 305 30.42 23.09 -19.50
C PHE A 305 30.74 22.00 -18.47
N ALA A 306 30.90 20.78 -18.98
CA ALA A 306 31.35 19.62 -18.23
C ALA A 306 32.88 19.70 -18.07
N MET A 307 33.33 19.89 -16.83
CA MET A 307 34.68 19.54 -16.41
C MET A 307 34.54 18.84 -15.06
N LEU A 308 34.84 17.54 -15.12
CA LEU A 308 34.65 16.47 -14.12
C LEU A 308 33.24 15.86 -14.06
N GLU A 309 32.81 15.34 -15.20
CA GLU A 309 31.93 14.17 -15.22
C GLU A 309 32.69 12.98 -14.63
N GLY A 310 32.34 12.63 -13.40
CA GLY A 310 32.85 11.47 -12.70
C GLY A 310 31.84 10.89 -11.71
N ASP A 311 30.54 11.06 -11.96
CA ASP A 311 29.48 10.43 -11.17
C ASP A 311 28.76 9.38 -12.03
N ASN A 312 29.33 8.17 -12.06
CA ASN A 312 28.53 6.96 -12.25
C ASN A 312 27.80 6.69 -10.92
N GLU A 313 26.70 7.39 -10.67
CA GLU A 313 25.70 6.97 -9.69
C GLU A 313 24.31 7.10 -10.30
N ASP A 314 23.78 5.94 -10.67
CA ASP A 314 22.39 5.55 -10.86
C ASP A 314 21.30 6.62 -10.60
N ASP A 315 21.19 7.60 -11.50
CA ASP A 315 19.97 8.40 -11.64
C ASP A 315 18.99 7.67 -12.57
N ASN A 316 17.93 7.18 -11.93
CA ASN A 316 16.81 6.47 -12.52
C ASN A 316 15.89 7.43 -13.30
N GLY A 317 16.44 8.00 -14.38
CA GLY A 317 15.73 8.73 -15.43
C GLY A 317 15.76 7.96 -16.76
N GLY A 318 15.61 6.63 -16.71
CA GLY A 318 15.69 5.80 -17.91
C GLY A 318 14.59 6.13 -18.91
N GLN A 319 14.94 6.76 -20.02
CA GLN A 319 14.11 6.80 -21.23
C GLN A 319 13.70 5.35 -21.56
N LYS A 320 12.40 5.05 -21.47
CA LYS A 320 11.86 3.71 -21.75
C LYS A 320 12.02 3.43 -23.24
N LEU A 321 13.05 2.70 -23.62
CA LEU A 321 13.27 2.29 -25.00
C LEU A 321 12.29 1.17 -25.36
N HIS A 322 11.37 1.45 -26.28
CA HIS A 322 10.36 0.51 -26.75
C HIS A 322 10.76 -0.09 -28.09
N CYS A 323 10.54 -1.39 -28.27
CA CYS A 323 10.69 -2.07 -29.56
C CYS A 323 9.31 -2.33 -30.18
N PRO A 324 8.88 -1.59 -31.23
CA PRO A 324 7.56 -1.74 -31.83
C PRO A 324 7.32 -3.13 -32.45
N ALA A 325 8.36 -3.74 -33.03
CA ALA A 325 8.28 -5.05 -33.67
C ALA A 325 8.04 -6.21 -32.68
N CYS A 326 8.55 -6.09 -31.45
CA CYS A 326 8.43 -7.11 -30.42
C CYS A 326 7.51 -6.73 -29.25
N LYS A 327 7.06 -5.47 -29.20
CA LYS A 327 6.27 -4.85 -28.12
C LYS A 327 6.91 -5.02 -26.74
N LYS A 328 8.24 -4.90 -26.66
CA LYS A 328 9.01 -5.02 -25.41
C LYS A 328 9.60 -3.68 -24.99
N ASN A 329 9.61 -3.43 -23.68
CA ASN A 329 10.18 -2.22 -23.06
C ASN A 329 11.50 -2.57 -22.38
N PHE A 330 12.50 -1.72 -22.56
CA PHE A 330 13.82 -1.88 -21.98
C PHE A 330 14.19 -0.63 -21.17
N LYS A 331 14.83 -0.85 -20.01
CA LYS A 331 15.26 0.23 -19.11
C LYS A 331 16.68 0.74 -19.44
N LYS A 332 17.48 -0.06 -20.15
CA LYS A 332 18.88 0.23 -20.47
C LYS A 332 19.10 0.10 -21.99
N ALA A 333 19.86 1.02 -22.58
CA ALA A 333 20.19 1.03 -24.00
C ALA A 333 20.95 -0.24 -24.45
N GLY A 334 21.85 -0.77 -23.61
CA GLY A 334 22.57 -2.02 -23.91
C GLY A 334 21.65 -3.22 -24.11
N GLN A 335 20.62 -3.38 -23.25
CA GLN A 335 19.64 -4.47 -23.35
C GLN A 335 18.77 -4.34 -24.61
N TYR A 336 18.46 -3.10 -25.01
CA TYR A 336 17.72 -2.83 -26.25
C TYR A 336 18.55 -3.20 -27.50
N ASN A 337 19.85 -2.86 -27.51
CA ASN A 337 20.75 -3.19 -28.62
C ASN A 337 20.99 -4.70 -28.77
N GLU A 338 21.15 -5.43 -27.67
CA GLU A 338 21.20 -6.89 -27.69
C GLU A 338 19.89 -7.50 -28.22
N HIS A 339 18.75 -6.91 -27.85
CA HIS A 339 17.45 -7.35 -28.34
C HIS A 339 17.30 -7.18 -29.85
N ILE A 340 17.64 -6.02 -30.42
CA ILE A 340 17.57 -5.78 -31.87
C ILE A 340 18.51 -6.71 -32.64
N ASN A 341 19.69 -6.99 -32.07
CA ASN A 341 20.69 -7.84 -32.71
C ASN A 341 20.40 -9.35 -32.59
N SER A 342 19.51 -9.75 -31.69
CA SER A 342 19.11 -11.15 -31.49
C SER A 342 18.48 -11.76 -32.74
N SER A 343 18.82 -13.03 -33.02
CA SER A 343 18.24 -13.81 -34.12
C SER A 343 16.72 -13.88 -34.06
N LYS A 344 16.14 -13.92 -32.85
CA LYS A 344 14.68 -13.94 -32.62
C LYS A 344 14.00 -12.64 -33.04
N HIS A 345 14.63 -11.49 -32.79
CA HIS A 345 14.11 -10.20 -33.23
C HIS A 345 14.19 -10.08 -34.75
N LYS A 346 15.34 -10.39 -35.36
CA LYS A 346 15.55 -10.37 -36.81
C LYS A 346 14.57 -11.30 -37.55
N ALA A 347 14.28 -12.48 -37.01
CA ALA A 347 13.28 -13.39 -37.57
C ALA A 347 11.85 -12.81 -37.53
N LYS A 348 11.48 -12.14 -36.44
CA LYS A 348 10.16 -11.52 -36.27
C LYS A 348 9.99 -10.29 -37.17
N VAL A 349 11.04 -9.48 -37.34
CA VAL A 349 11.08 -8.36 -38.30
C VAL A 349 10.90 -8.86 -39.74
N ARG A 350 11.58 -9.95 -40.13
CA ARG A 350 11.39 -10.58 -41.45
C ARG A 350 9.96 -11.08 -41.67
N GLN A 351 9.33 -11.66 -40.64
CA GLN A 351 7.93 -12.09 -40.72
C GLN A 351 6.94 -10.91 -40.88
N LEU A 352 7.22 -9.77 -40.25
CA LEU A 352 6.37 -8.57 -40.37
C LEU A 352 6.54 -7.90 -41.75
N SER A 353 7.76 -7.87 -42.27
CA SER A 353 8.05 -7.40 -43.63
C SER A 353 7.34 -8.26 -44.69
N GLY A 354 7.32 -9.59 -44.51
CA GLY A 354 6.58 -10.50 -45.39
C GLY A 354 5.05 -10.33 -45.37
N LYS A 355 4.50 -9.63 -44.36
CA LYS A 355 3.06 -9.30 -44.25
C LYS A 355 2.74 -7.88 -44.77
N GLY A 356 3.68 -7.22 -45.45
CA GLY A 356 3.49 -5.90 -46.04
C GLY A 356 3.63 -4.73 -45.07
N VAL A 357 4.09 -4.97 -43.83
CA VAL A 357 4.35 -3.90 -42.85
C VAL A 357 5.79 -3.41 -43.02
N CYS A 358 5.97 -2.14 -43.43
CA CYS A 358 7.27 -1.52 -43.56
C CYS A 358 7.84 -1.24 -42.16
N VAL A 359 8.80 -2.05 -41.70
CA VAL A 359 9.35 -1.95 -40.34
C VAL A 359 10.31 -0.77 -40.18
N GLU A 360 10.87 -0.28 -41.29
CA GLU A 360 11.84 0.82 -41.35
C GLU A 360 11.21 2.19 -41.05
N THR A 361 9.91 2.36 -41.33
CA THR A 361 9.13 3.53 -40.92
C THR A 361 8.74 3.47 -39.44
N LEU A 362 8.40 2.28 -38.92
CA LEU A 362 8.04 2.09 -37.51
C LEU A 362 9.19 2.27 -36.51
N MET A 363 10.45 2.18 -36.96
CA MET A 363 11.63 2.39 -36.10
C MET A 363 12.13 3.84 -36.08
N LYS A 364 11.72 4.69 -37.03
CA LYS A 364 12.11 6.11 -37.08
C LYS A 364 11.27 7.02 -36.19
N ASP A 365 10.06 6.60 -35.82
CA ASP A 365 9.15 7.39 -34.96
C ASP A 365 9.45 7.27 -33.45
N GLY A 366 10.59 6.66 -33.08
CA GLY A 366 10.96 6.36 -31.69
C GLY A 366 12.32 6.88 -31.23
N GLU A 367 12.96 7.78 -31.99
CA GLU A 367 14.18 8.50 -31.60
C GLU A 367 13.86 9.89 -30.99
#